data_AF-A0A4P8WJD6-F1
#
_entry.id   AF-A0A4P8WJD6-F1
#
_cell.length_a   1.000
_cell.length_b   1.000
_cell.length_c   1.000
_cell.angle_alpha   90.00
_cell.angle_beta   90.00
_cell.angle_gamma   90.00
#
_symmetry.space_group_name_H-M   'P 1'
#
loop_
_entity.id
_entity.type
_entity.pdbx_description
1 polymer ?
#
loop_
_entity_poly.entity_id
_entity_poly.type
_entity_poly.pdbx_seq_one_letter_code
_entity_poly.pdbx_strand_id
1 'polypeptide(L)'
;MSVLKKVVKAYRTEGLSTLLKRSIARASNTLYPKPTVTNNSTPFPFWLLKYPYNALFTVKHGSGTDIMDEDWDTLILLDACRFDDFSDINSISGDLTHKISQGVDSRRFIERNFVGKDIHDTVYVTANPHVRLVDNDIFHDVITEPISNWDSEMQCVRPGDVTASAIEAHEKYPNKRIIVHYMQPHDPPLGPTAEKLREKAQIGGAAPNERRSQGKRIMELVATGEISEEAAREAYRETLEIVLEDVDTLLKNIAGKVVISSDHGEMFGERPYLLLGKLYEHYRNPKTVELCKVPWLIVERGSKRRNITVESRTEATSAIDTSELEEQLEALGYKN
;
A
#
# COMPACT_ATOMS: atom_id res chain seq x y z
N MET A 1 19.63 16.33 -28.57
CA MET A 1 20.96 15.71 -28.82
C MET A 1 20.76 14.21 -29.01
N SER A 2 21.13 13.63 -30.15
CA SER A 2 20.90 12.20 -30.39
C SER A 2 21.63 11.34 -29.36
N VAL A 3 21.02 10.22 -28.97
CA VAL A 3 21.56 9.25 -27.98
C VAL A 3 23.00 8.86 -28.33
N LEU A 4 23.28 8.74 -29.63
CA LEU A 4 24.61 8.43 -30.16
C LEU A 4 25.67 9.48 -29.74
N LYS A 5 25.34 10.78 -29.78
CA LYS A 5 26.28 11.84 -29.37
C LYS A 5 26.56 11.81 -27.86
N LYS A 6 25.59 11.44 -27.03
CA LYS A 6 25.79 11.28 -25.57
C LYS A 6 26.68 10.08 -25.24
N VAL A 7 26.46 8.95 -25.93
CA VAL A 7 27.28 7.73 -25.77
C VAL A 7 28.72 7.96 -26.21
N VAL A 8 28.93 8.61 -27.35
CA VAL A 8 30.28 8.93 -27.85
C VAL A 8 31.01 9.91 -26.92
N LYS A 9 30.30 10.90 -26.37
CA LYS A 9 30.88 11.84 -25.39
C LYS A 9 31.30 11.11 -24.11
N ALA A 10 30.41 10.30 -23.53
CA ALA A 10 30.70 9.53 -22.32
C ALA A 10 31.84 8.51 -22.52
N TYR A 11 31.92 7.87 -23.70
CA TYR A 11 33.02 6.97 -24.03
C TYR A 11 34.36 7.70 -24.02
N ARG A 12 34.42 8.90 -24.62
CA ARG A 12 35.64 9.70 -24.72
C ARG A 12 36.07 10.30 -23.37
N THR A 13 35.14 10.59 -22.47
CA THR A 13 35.44 11.21 -21.17
C THR A 13 35.66 10.19 -20.05
N GLU A 14 34.96 9.06 -20.07
CA GLU A 14 34.90 8.13 -18.93
C GLU A 14 35.38 6.69 -19.27
N GLY A 15 35.64 6.40 -20.54
CA GLY A 15 36.15 5.12 -21.02
C GLY A 15 35.09 4.03 -21.22
N LEU A 16 35.47 2.99 -21.99
CA LEU A 16 34.59 1.88 -22.38
C LEU A 16 34.05 1.08 -21.19
N SER A 17 34.88 0.89 -20.17
CA SER A 17 34.55 0.07 -18.99
C SER A 17 33.44 0.70 -18.15
N THR A 18 33.48 2.02 -17.95
CA THR A 18 32.44 2.78 -17.23
C THR A 18 31.13 2.78 -18.00
N LEU A 19 31.21 2.87 -19.32
CA LEU A 19 30.04 2.88 -20.19
C LEU A 19 29.38 1.50 -20.26
N LEU A 20 30.15 0.42 -20.36
CA LEU A 20 29.63 -0.95 -20.23
C LEU A 20 29.03 -1.19 -18.85
N LYS A 21 29.69 -0.77 -17.76
CA LYS A 21 29.13 -0.89 -16.40
C LYS A 21 27.79 -0.16 -16.27
N ARG A 22 27.66 1.04 -16.83
CA ARG A 22 26.41 1.81 -16.84
C ARG A 22 25.34 1.16 -17.71
N SER A 23 25.69 0.64 -18.89
CA SER A 23 24.75 -0.06 -19.77
C SER A 23 24.29 -1.39 -19.19
N ILE A 24 25.17 -2.15 -18.54
CA ILE A 24 24.84 -3.38 -17.81
C ILE A 24 23.99 -3.05 -16.58
N ALA A 25 24.34 -2.03 -15.79
CA ALA A 25 23.54 -1.59 -14.65
C ALA A 25 22.14 -1.14 -15.08
N ARG A 26 22.04 -0.38 -16.17
CA ARG A 26 20.76 0.06 -16.75
C ARG A 26 19.94 -1.11 -17.28
N ALA A 27 20.53 -2.00 -18.08
CA ALA A 27 19.85 -3.21 -18.55
C ALA A 27 19.41 -4.14 -17.39
N SER A 28 20.23 -4.24 -16.34
CA SER A 28 19.91 -5.03 -15.14
C SER A 28 18.77 -4.43 -14.32
N ASN A 29 18.67 -3.09 -14.25
CA ASN A 29 17.60 -2.41 -13.53
C ASN A 29 16.28 -2.36 -14.33
N THR A 30 16.34 -2.31 -15.68
CA THR A 30 15.13 -2.21 -16.52
C THR A 30 14.49 -3.57 -16.82
N LEU A 31 15.27 -4.67 -16.87
CA LEU A 31 14.71 -6.02 -17.10
C LEU A 31 14.38 -6.79 -15.82
N TYR A 32 14.95 -6.44 -14.66
CA TYR A 32 14.89 -7.30 -13.48
C TYR A 32 14.54 -6.52 -12.21
N PRO A 33 13.43 -6.88 -11.52
CA PRO A 33 13.07 -6.23 -10.28
C PRO A 33 14.12 -6.42 -9.18
N LYS A 34 14.54 -5.35 -8.52
CA LYS A 34 15.21 -5.42 -7.22
C LYS A 34 14.17 -5.11 -6.12
N PRO A 35 14.28 -5.69 -4.92
CA PRO A 35 13.59 -5.14 -3.74
C PRO A 35 13.95 -3.66 -3.60
N THR A 36 12.98 -2.81 -3.26
CA THR A 36 13.15 -1.35 -3.16
C THR A 36 14.12 -0.98 -2.05
N VAL A 37 13.95 -1.59 -0.88
CA VAL A 37 14.90 -1.44 0.22
C VAL A 37 16.03 -2.46 0.06
N THR A 38 17.13 -2.01 -0.52
CA THR A 38 18.23 -2.88 -0.93
C THR A 38 19.04 -3.36 0.26
N ASN A 39 18.69 -4.52 0.81
CA ASN A 39 19.70 -5.32 1.47
C ASN A 39 20.57 -6.00 0.40
N ASN A 40 21.79 -5.50 0.21
CA ASN A 40 22.79 -6.01 -0.73
C ASN A 40 23.25 -7.46 -0.43
N SER A 41 22.69 -8.11 0.59
CA SER A 41 23.08 -9.47 1.01
C SER A 41 22.43 -10.61 0.21
N THR A 42 21.48 -10.35 -0.70
CA THR A 42 20.94 -11.41 -1.58
C THR A 42 21.58 -11.35 -2.98
N PRO A 43 22.47 -12.30 -3.33
CA PRO A 43 22.94 -12.45 -4.70
C PRO A 43 21.77 -12.59 -5.69
N PHE A 44 21.89 -11.92 -6.84
CA PHE A 44 20.86 -11.90 -7.88
C PHE A 44 20.29 -13.29 -8.28
N PRO A 45 21.10 -14.35 -8.47
CA PRO A 45 20.57 -15.67 -8.81
C PRO A 45 19.63 -16.23 -7.75
N PHE A 46 19.86 -15.93 -6.47
CA PHE A 46 19.01 -16.39 -5.38
C PHE A 46 17.70 -15.62 -5.30
N TRP A 47 17.66 -14.35 -5.72
CA TRP A 47 16.42 -13.59 -5.75
C TRP A 47 15.38 -14.21 -6.72
N LEU A 48 15.82 -14.88 -7.79
CA LEU A 48 14.92 -15.64 -8.68
C LEU A 48 14.22 -16.82 -7.98
N LEU A 49 14.72 -17.28 -6.83
CA LEU A 49 14.04 -18.29 -6.03
C LEU A 49 12.70 -17.79 -5.45
N LYS A 50 12.40 -16.49 -5.54
CA LYS A 50 11.09 -15.97 -5.18
C LYS A 50 9.93 -16.65 -5.92
N TYR A 51 10.14 -17.09 -7.17
CA TYR A 51 9.08 -17.74 -7.94
C TYR A 51 8.70 -19.12 -7.37
N PRO A 52 9.65 -20.06 -7.15
CA PRO A 52 9.32 -21.30 -6.45
C PRO A 52 8.87 -21.05 -5.00
N TYR A 53 9.39 -20.04 -4.29
CA TYR A 53 8.87 -19.68 -2.96
C TYR A 53 7.41 -19.23 -3.00
N ASN A 54 7.01 -18.42 -3.98
CA ASN A 54 5.62 -18.03 -4.18
C ASN A 54 4.72 -19.23 -4.48
N ALA A 55 5.20 -20.18 -5.29
CA ALA A 55 4.47 -21.41 -5.58
C ALA A 55 4.26 -22.24 -4.31
N LEU A 56 5.32 -22.43 -3.51
CA LEU A 56 5.24 -23.12 -2.22
C LEU A 56 4.30 -22.41 -1.24
N PHE A 57 4.38 -21.08 -1.17
CA PHE A 57 3.46 -20.27 -0.36
C PHE A 57 2.01 -20.52 -0.78
N THR A 58 1.71 -20.49 -2.07
CA THR A 58 0.36 -20.71 -2.59
C THR A 58 -0.14 -22.13 -2.37
N VAL A 59 0.72 -23.15 -2.44
CA VAL A 59 0.34 -24.53 -2.07
C VAL A 59 -0.04 -24.62 -0.59
N LYS A 60 0.66 -23.89 0.29
CA LYS A 60 0.46 -23.94 1.74
C LYS A 60 -0.71 -23.08 2.24
N HIS A 61 -0.90 -21.91 1.64
CA HIS A 61 -1.80 -20.86 2.14
C HIS A 61 -2.94 -20.51 1.18
N GLY A 62 -2.91 -21.00 -0.06
CA GLY A 62 -3.87 -20.67 -1.11
C GLY A 62 -3.43 -19.51 -2.01
N SER A 63 -4.23 -19.23 -3.05
CA SER A 63 -3.97 -18.18 -4.03
C SER A 63 -4.22 -16.76 -3.52
N GLY A 64 -5.01 -16.65 -2.46
CA GLY A 64 -5.54 -15.39 -1.92
C GLY A 64 -7.06 -15.33 -2.05
N THR A 65 -7.68 -14.47 -1.26
CA THR A 65 -9.13 -14.28 -1.13
C THR A 65 -9.57 -13.17 -2.07
N ASP A 66 -10.60 -13.41 -2.89
CA ASP A 66 -11.24 -12.33 -3.65
C ASP A 66 -12.15 -11.55 -2.70
N ILE A 67 -11.81 -10.30 -2.42
CA ILE A 67 -12.59 -9.53 -1.43
C ILE A 67 -14.00 -9.22 -1.92
N MET A 68 -14.25 -9.21 -3.23
CA MET A 68 -15.56 -8.87 -3.76
C MET A 68 -16.58 -10.00 -3.57
N ASP A 69 -16.11 -11.24 -3.48
CA ASP A 69 -16.91 -12.44 -3.22
C ASP A 69 -17.30 -12.59 -1.73
N GLU A 70 -16.65 -11.84 -0.84
CA GLU A 70 -16.92 -11.88 0.59
C GLU A 70 -18.15 -11.02 0.95
N ASP A 71 -18.88 -11.44 1.99
CA ASP A 71 -20.08 -10.72 2.45
C ASP A 71 -19.71 -9.57 3.39
N TRP A 72 -19.81 -8.33 2.91
CA TRP A 72 -19.63 -7.10 3.69
C TRP A 72 -20.42 -5.95 3.08
N ASP A 73 -20.87 -5.03 3.94
CA ASP A 73 -21.49 -3.76 3.55
C ASP A 73 -20.42 -2.67 3.39
N THR A 74 -19.46 -2.65 4.31
CA THR A 74 -18.31 -1.74 4.30
C THR A 74 -17.02 -2.54 4.50
N LEU A 75 -16.03 -2.35 3.63
CA LEU A 75 -14.69 -2.92 3.76
C LEU A 75 -13.68 -1.81 4.02
N ILE A 76 -13.10 -1.81 5.22
CA ILE A 76 -12.02 -0.91 5.61
C ILE A 76 -10.70 -1.62 5.35
N LEU A 77 -9.83 -1.00 4.54
CA LEU A 77 -8.50 -1.47 4.21
C LEU A 77 -7.47 -0.52 4.84
N LEU A 78 -6.58 -1.08 5.65
CA LEU A 78 -5.41 -0.41 6.20
C LEU A 78 -4.18 -0.79 5.37
N ASP A 79 -3.48 0.17 4.76
CA ASP A 79 -2.31 -0.09 3.91
C ASP A 79 -1.16 -0.73 4.71
N ALA A 80 -0.59 -1.83 4.21
CA ALA A 80 0.53 -2.54 4.82
C ALA A 80 0.27 -3.07 6.25
N CYS A 81 -0.98 -3.30 6.63
CA CYS A 81 -1.34 -3.76 7.97
C CYS A 81 -1.19 -5.28 8.16
N ARG A 82 -0.18 -5.67 8.94
CA ARG A 82 0.06 -7.05 9.34
C ARG A 82 -0.98 -7.59 10.31
N PHE A 83 -1.34 -8.86 10.15
CA PHE A 83 -2.26 -9.54 11.06
C PHE A 83 -1.76 -9.64 12.52
N ASP A 84 -0.47 -9.89 12.74
CA ASP A 84 0.08 -10.04 14.09
C ASP A 84 0.03 -8.72 14.87
N ASP A 85 0.56 -7.64 14.29
CA ASP A 85 0.50 -6.32 14.94
C ASP A 85 -0.95 -5.83 15.13
N PHE A 86 -1.83 -6.05 14.14
CA PHE A 86 -3.26 -5.73 14.30
C PHE A 86 -3.87 -6.51 15.46
N SER A 87 -3.63 -7.82 15.55
CA SER A 87 -4.19 -8.65 16.62
C SER A 87 -3.72 -8.23 18.01
N ASP A 88 -2.49 -7.71 18.12
CA ASP A 88 -1.94 -7.28 19.41
C ASP A 88 -2.45 -5.91 19.86
N ILE A 89 -2.70 -5.01 18.90
CA ILE A 89 -3.01 -3.59 19.17
C ILE A 89 -4.50 -3.31 19.16
N ASN A 90 -5.25 -4.01 18.31
CA ASN A 90 -6.65 -3.72 18.08
C ASN A 90 -7.50 -3.88 19.34
N SER A 91 -8.19 -2.79 19.71
CA SER A 91 -9.16 -2.76 20.80
C SER A 91 -10.62 -2.79 20.31
N ILE A 92 -10.85 -2.71 19.00
CA ILE A 92 -12.18 -2.74 18.41
C ILE A 92 -12.77 -4.15 18.59
N SER A 93 -13.93 -4.22 19.23
CA SER A 93 -14.65 -5.47 19.47
C SER A 93 -15.27 -6.03 18.19
N GLY A 94 -15.02 -7.30 17.91
CA GLY A 94 -15.55 -8.01 16.75
C GLY A 94 -15.04 -9.44 16.67
N ASP A 95 -15.37 -10.14 15.60
CA ASP A 95 -14.85 -11.49 15.31
C ASP A 95 -13.57 -11.38 14.47
N LEU A 96 -12.41 -11.49 15.14
CA LEU A 96 -11.11 -11.38 14.50
C LEU A 96 -10.66 -12.74 13.96
N THR A 97 -10.51 -12.80 12.64
CA THR A 97 -9.84 -13.91 11.94
C THR A 97 -8.76 -13.35 11.01
N HIS A 98 -8.35 -14.13 10.02
CA HIS A 98 -7.41 -13.69 8.99
C HIS A 98 -7.81 -14.22 7.63
N LYS A 99 -7.36 -13.52 6.59
CA LYS A 99 -7.42 -13.98 5.20
C LYS A 99 -6.04 -13.90 4.57
N ILE A 100 -5.90 -14.53 3.41
CA ILE A 100 -4.70 -14.36 2.57
C ILE A 100 -5.03 -13.35 1.49
N SER A 101 -4.28 -12.25 1.42
CA SER A 101 -4.38 -11.26 0.36
C SER A 101 -3.90 -11.82 -0.98
N GLN A 102 -4.50 -11.34 -2.08
CA GLN A 102 -4.04 -11.61 -3.44
C GLN A 102 -2.80 -10.76 -3.81
N GLY A 103 -2.55 -9.67 -3.08
CA GLY A 103 -1.42 -8.78 -3.25
C GLY A 103 -0.29 -9.05 -2.25
N VAL A 104 0.93 -8.68 -2.63
CA VAL A 104 2.02 -8.42 -1.66
C VAL A 104 2.26 -6.93 -1.49
N ASP A 105 1.58 -6.12 -2.28
CA ASP A 105 1.68 -4.67 -2.40
C ASP A 105 0.32 -4.14 -2.92
N SER A 106 -0.01 -2.87 -2.67
CA SER A 106 -1.33 -2.31 -3.04
C SER A 106 -1.57 -2.38 -4.54
N ARG A 107 -0.51 -2.23 -5.36
CA ARG A 107 -0.58 -2.42 -6.80
C ARG A 107 -1.17 -3.77 -7.18
N ARG A 108 -0.59 -4.87 -6.69
CA ARG A 108 -1.08 -6.21 -7.00
C ARG A 108 -2.44 -6.47 -6.38
N PHE A 109 -2.71 -5.94 -5.19
CA PHE A 109 -4.02 -6.04 -4.58
C PHE A 109 -5.10 -5.44 -5.49
N ILE A 110 -4.89 -4.22 -5.99
CA ILE A 110 -5.80 -3.52 -6.90
C ILE A 110 -5.92 -4.23 -8.25
N GLU A 111 -4.78 -4.60 -8.87
CA GLU A 111 -4.76 -5.34 -10.14
C GLU A 111 -5.55 -6.65 -10.08
N ARG A 112 -5.59 -7.30 -8.91
CA ARG A 112 -6.21 -8.61 -8.74
C ARG A 112 -7.67 -8.53 -8.29
N ASN A 113 -8.01 -7.55 -7.46
CA ASN A 113 -9.35 -7.44 -6.90
C ASN A 113 -10.27 -6.52 -7.71
N PHE A 114 -9.75 -5.55 -8.46
CA PHE A 114 -10.58 -4.51 -9.09
C PHE A 114 -10.47 -4.45 -10.63
N VAL A 115 -9.25 -4.55 -11.17
CA VAL A 115 -9.02 -4.31 -12.60
C VAL A 115 -9.76 -5.34 -13.47
N GLY A 116 -10.52 -4.84 -14.45
CA GLY A 116 -11.29 -5.66 -15.39
C GLY A 116 -12.56 -6.30 -14.82
N LYS A 117 -13.00 -5.88 -13.62
CA LYS A 117 -14.27 -6.30 -13.03
C LYS A 117 -15.37 -5.27 -13.22
N ASP A 118 -16.61 -5.68 -13.08
CA ASP A 118 -17.77 -4.78 -13.00
C ASP A 118 -18.24 -4.75 -11.53
N ILE A 119 -18.07 -3.61 -10.88
CA ILE A 119 -18.31 -3.38 -9.45
C ILE A 119 -19.21 -2.14 -9.24
N HIS A 120 -20.22 -1.98 -10.09
CA HIS A 120 -21.16 -0.85 -10.08
C HIS A 120 -22.12 -0.80 -8.86
N ASP A 121 -22.02 -1.76 -7.95
CA ASP A 121 -22.70 -1.78 -6.66
C ASP A 121 -21.87 -1.17 -5.52
N THR A 122 -20.62 -0.78 -5.81
CA THR A 122 -19.62 -0.39 -4.80
C THR A 122 -19.05 1.00 -5.08
N VAL A 123 -18.82 1.76 -4.02
CA VAL A 123 -18.08 3.03 -4.03
C VAL A 123 -16.71 2.81 -3.39
N TYR A 124 -15.67 3.38 -3.99
CA TYR A 124 -14.29 3.27 -3.51
C TYR A 124 -13.77 4.61 -3.01
N VAL A 125 -13.60 4.75 -1.70
CA VAL A 125 -12.99 5.91 -1.04
C VAL A 125 -11.53 5.58 -0.74
N THR A 126 -10.58 6.36 -1.23
CA THR A 126 -9.16 6.00 -1.10
C THR A 126 -8.22 7.19 -1.06
N ALA A 127 -7.18 7.06 -0.24
CA ALA A 127 -5.98 7.90 -0.28
C ALA A 127 -4.81 7.21 -1.03
N ASN A 128 -5.01 6.00 -1.57
CA ASN A 128 -3.95 5.21 -2.18
C ASN A 128 -3.79 5.55 -3.68
N PRO A 129 -2.61 6.06 -4.10
CA PRO A 129 -2.43 6.55 -5.47
C PRO A 129 -2.40 5.44 -6.53
N HIS A 130 -2.33 4.16 -6.13
CA HIS A 130 -2.54 3.04 -7.04
C HIS A 130 -3.97 2.97 -7.61
N VAL A 131 -4.91 3.77 -7.09
CA VAL A 131 -6.26 3.94 -7.68
C VAL A 131 -6.23 4.28 -9.16
N ARG A 132 -5.17 4.91 -9.68
CA ARG A 132 -5.00 5.16 -11.12
C ARG A 132 -5.02 3.92 -12.02
N LEU A 133 -4.84 2.73 -11.44
CA LEU A 133 -4.89 1.45 -12.16
C LEU A 133 -6.33 1.01 -12.43
N VAL A 134 -7.29 1.62 -11.72
CA VAL A 134 -8.73 1.34 -11.84
C VAL A 134 -9.30 2.24 -12.92
N ASP A 135 -9.93 1.62 -13.92
CA ASP A 135 -10.63 2.38 -14.96
C ASP A 135 -11.88 3.07 -14.38
N ASN A 136 -12.24 4.22 -14.96
CA ASN A 136 -13.34 5.07 -14.46
C ASN A 136 -14.73 4.39 -14.50
N ASP A 137 -14.87 3.22 -15.12
CA ASP A 137 -16.10 2.46 -15.30
C ASP A 137 -16.13 1.16 -14.50
N ILE A 138 -15.18 0.92 -13.59
CA ILE A 138 -15.18 -0.29 -12.75
C ILE A 138 -16.15 -0.15 -11.56
N PHE A 139 -16.08 0.95 -10.83
CA PHE A 139 -16.90 1.20 -9.64
C PHE A 139 -18.15 2.03 -9.97
N HIS A 140 -19.08 2.11 -9.03
CA HIS A 140 -20.16 3.11 -9.11
C HIS A 140 -19.59 4.53 -9.05
N ASP A 141 -18.69 4.77 -8.09
CA ASP A 141 -17.98 6.02 -7.89
C ASP A 141 -16.63 5.76 -7.22
N VAL A 142 -15.66 6.65 -7.47
CA VAL A 142 -14.33 6.61 -6.87
C VAL A 142 -14.02 7.99 -6.28
N ILE A 143 -13.91 8.05 -4.96
CA ILE A 143 -13.66 9.28 -4.20
C ILE A 143 -12.18 9.33 -3.84
N THR A 144 -11.44 10.19 -4.55
CA THR A 144 -9.99 10.42 -4.37
C THR A 144 -9.67 11.75 -3.66
N GLU A 145 -10.69 12.49 -3.20
CA GLU A 145 -10.52 13.75 -2.47
C GLU A 145 -9.48 13.68 -1.32
N PRO A 146 -9.40 12.59 -0.52
CA PRO A 146 -8.37 12.49 0.50
C PRO A 146 -6.94 12.66 -0.02
N ILE A 147 -6.64 12.26 -1.27
CA ILE A 147 -5.31 12.40 -1.87
C ILE A 147 -4.91 13.87 -1.99
N SER A 148 -5.86 14.75 -2.30
CA SER A 148 -5.64 16.19 -2.41
C SER A 148 -5.42 16.88 -1.05
N ASN A 149 -5.79 16.23 0.05
CA ASN A 149 -5.59 16.72 1.43
C ASN A 149 -4.23 16.27 2.01
N TRP A 150 -3.21 16.12 1.17
CA TRP A 150 -1.88 15.72 1.62
C TRP A 150 -1.25 16.79 2.53
N ASP A 151 -0.83 16.37 3.73
CA ASP A 151 -0.27 17.24 4.75
C ASP A 151 1.24 17.37 4.60
N SER A 152 1.74 18.59 4.38
CA SER A 152 3.17 18.86 4.19
C SER A 152 4.01 18.78 5.46
N GLU A 153 3.43 18.88 6.64
CA GLU A 153 4.14 18.72 7.90
C GLU A 153 4.32 17.22 8.22
N MET A 154 3.23 16.47 8.12
CA MET A 154 3.23 15.02 8.38
C MET A 154 3.81 14.20 7.22
N GLN A 155 3.83 14.80 6.03
CA GLN A 155 4.26 14.22 4.75
C GLN A 155 3.37 13.04 4.29
N CYS A 156 2.09 13.05 4.64
CA CYS A 156 1.11 12.03 4.26
C CYS A 156 -0.31 12.61 4.27
N VAL A 157 -1.28 11.86 3.72
CA VAL A 157 -2.71 12.11 3.97
C VAL A 157 -3.03 11.67 5.40
N ARG A 158 -3.78 12.47 6.17
CA ARG A 158 -4.14 12.09 7.54
C ARG A 158 -5.28 11.07 7.52
N PRO A 159 -5.31 10.11 8.46
CA PRO A 159 -6.40 9.13 8.54
C PRO A 159 -7.77 9.80 8.71
N GLY A 160 -7.85 10.92 9.46
CA GLY A 160 -9.06 11.73 9.59
C GLY A 160 -9.67 12.23 8.27
N ASP A 161 -8.85 12.55 7.26
CA ASP A 161 -9.36 13.00 5.94
C ASP A 161 -10.08 11.86 5.22
N VAL A 162 -9.53 10.65 5.28
CA VAL A 162 -10.17 9.44 4.73
C VAL A 162 -11.44 9.11 5.49
N THR A 163 -11.43 9.22 6.81
CA THR A 163 -12.60 9.01 7.67
C THR A 163 -13.74 9.98 7.32
N ALA A 164 -13.44 11.27 7.13
CA ALA A 164 -14.45 12.28 6.76
C ALA A 164 -15.11 11.95 5.42
N SER A 165 -14.32 11.72 4.36
CA SER A 165 -14.86 11.33 3.05
C SER A 165 -15.62 10.00 3.08
N ALA A 166 -15.22 9.05 3.95
CA ALA A 166 -15.93 7.80 4.13
C ALA A 166 -17.32 8.02 4.76
N ILE A 167 -17.44 8.89 5.76
CA ILE A 167 -18.74 9.23 6.37
C ILE A 167 -19.67 9.85 5.32
N GLU A 168 -19.18 10.83 4.56
CA GLU A 168 -19.95 11.47 3.50
C GLU A 168 -20.39 10.48 2.42
N ALA A 169 -19.51 9.54 2.03
CA ALA A 169 -19.85 8.49 1.08
C ALA A 169 -20.98 7.58 1.59
N HIS A 170 -21.01 7.28 2.90
CA HIS A 170 -22.07 6.47 3.50
C HIS A 170 -23.42 7.16 3.47
N GLU A 171 -23.45 8.49 3.65
CA GLU A 171 -24.66 9.32 3.55
C GLU A 171 -25.14 9.47 2.10
N LYS A 172 -24.21 9.72 1.16
CA LYS A 172 -24.49 9.95 -0.25
C LYS A 172 -24.95 8.67 -0.97
N TYR A 173 -24.42 7.51 -0.60
CA TYR A 173 -24.64 6.25 -1.31
C TYR A 173 -25.21 5.13 -0.43
N PRO A 174 -26.40 5.32 0.21
CA PRO A 174 -26.95 4.41 1.22
C PRO A 174 -27.24 2.99 0.72
N ASN A 175 -27.35 2.82 -0.60
CA ASN A 175 -27.69 1.59 -1.32
C ASN A 175 -26.48 0.95 -2.06
N LYS A 176 -25.25 1.35 -1.71
CA LYS A 176 -24.01 0.82 -2.28
C LYS A 176 -23.13 0.21 -1.18
N ARG A 177 -22.30 -0.76 -1.56
CA ARG A 177 -21.19 -1.22 -0.72
C ARG A 177 -20.11 -0.14 -0.72
N ILE A 178 -19.32 -0.04 0.34
CA ILE A 178 -18.27 0.99 0.41
C ILE A 178 -16.94 0.36 0.80
N ILE A 179 -15.91 0.58 -0.03
CA ILE A 179 -14.52 0.28 0.31
C ILE A 179 -13.87 1.58 0.79
N VAL A 180 -13.23 1.56 1.95
CA VAL A 180 -12.50 2.69 2.53
C VAL A 180 -11.04 2.29 2.69
N HIS A 181 -10.13 2.94 1.98
CA HIS A 181 -8.72 2.54 1.93
C HIS A 181 -7.81 3.64 2.45
N TYR A 182 -7.35 3.45 3.69
CA TYR A 182 -6.41 4.30 4.41
C TYR A 182 -4.98 4.02 3.94
N MET A 183 -4.12 5.05 4.02
CA MET A 183 -2.67 4.91 3.78
C MET A 183 -1.90 4.46 5.02
N GLN A 184 -2.55 4.37 6.18
CA GLN A 184 -1.91 3.93 7.42
C GLN A 184 -2.20 2.44 7.67
N PRO A 185 -1.27 1.68 8.29
CA PRO A 185 -0.01 2.12 8.91
C PRO A 185 1.25 2.20 8.01
N HIS A 186 1.11 2.18 6.68
CA HIS A 186 2.25 2.34 5.74
C HIS A 186 3.05 3.64 5.97
N ASP A 187 4.28 3.68 5.45
CA ASP A 187 5.19 4.83 5.58
C ASP A 187 4.70 6.10 4.83
N PRO A 188 4.98 7.31 5.35
CA PRO A 188 5.74 7.63 6.56
C PRO A 188 4.95 7.42 7.86
N PRO A 189 5.60 6.96 8.94
CA PRO A 189 4.91 6.72 10.19
C PRO A 189 4.51 8.00 10.92
N LEU A 190 3.53 7.85 11.80
CA LEU A 190 2.97 8.84 12.72
C LEU A 190 3.25 8.44 14.17
N GLY A 191 3.11 9.39 15.08
CA GLY A 191 3.26 9.18 16.52
C GLY A 191 4.61 9.60 17.12
N PRO A 192 4.75 9.51 18.45
CA PRO A 192 5.91 10.04 19.18
C PRO A 192 7.26 9.47 18.74
N THR A 193 7.32 8.19 18.40
CA THR A 193 8.53 7.54 17.90
C THR A 193 8.83 8.01 16.48
N ALA A 194 7.81 8.16 15.64
CA ALA A 194 7.98 8.71 14.30
C ALA A 194 8.53 10.15 14.32
N GLU A 195 8.05 11.01 15.23
CA GLU A 195 8.54 12.37 15.42
C GLU A 195 10.04 12.39 15.75
N LYS A 196 10.47 11.60 16.75
CA LYS A 196 11.89 11.48 17.14
C LYS A 196 12.75 10.97 15.98
N LEU A 197 12.27 9.99 15.23
CA LEU A 197 12.99 9.43 14.08
C LEU A 197 13.09 10.46 12.93
N ARG A 198 12.04 11.26 12.72
CA ARG A 198 12.00 12.32 11.71
C ARG A 198 13.01 13.43 12.01
N GLU A 199 13.10 13.87 13.26
CA GLU A 199 14.12 14.83 13.71
C GLU A 199 15.55 14.31 13.49
N LYS A 200 15.78 13.02 13.74
CA LYS A 200 17.10 12.40 13.64
C LYS A 200 17.53 12.10 12.20
N ALA A 201 16.62 11.64 11.36
CA ALA A 201 16.95 11.01 10.08
C ALA A 201 16.23 11.59 8.86
N GLN A 202 15.46 12.68 9.03
CA GLN A 202 14.72 13.37 7.96
C GLN A 202 13.82 12.40 7.19
N ILE A 203 13.02 11.63 7.92
CA ILE A 203 12.04 10.71 7.32
C ILE A 203 10.91 11.52 6.68
N GLY A 204 10.49 11.11 5.48
CA GLY A 204 9.41 11.80 4.78
C GLY A 204 8.64 10.86 3.86
N GLY A 205 7.44 11.27 3.49
CA GLY A 205 6.60 10.61 2.51
C GLY A 205 6.72 11.25 1.13
N ALA A 206 5.93 10.76 0.19
CA ALA A 206 5.86 11.25 -1.17
C ALA A 206 4.73 12.27 -1.32
N ALA A 207 5.06 13.49 -1.74
CA ALA A 207 4.06 14.52 -2.03
C ALA A 207 3.41 14.31 -3.41
N PRO A 208 2.10 14.58 -3.59
CA PRO A 208 1.37 14.38 -4.85
C PRO A 208 1.88 15.18 -6.06
N ASN A 209 2.71 16.19 -5.85
CA ASN A 209 3.22 17.09 -6.90
C ASN A 209 4.75 17.22 -6.89
N GLU A 210 5.43 16.25 -6.27
CA GLU A 210 6.88 16.23 -6.24
C GLU A 210 7.40 14.91 -6.79
N ARG A 211 8.40 15.00 -7.68
CA ARG A 211 9.02 13.81 -8.30
C ARG A 211 9.92 13.02 -7.36
N ARG A 212 10.18 13.54 -6.15
CA ARG A 212 11.04 12.91 -5.14
C ARG A 212 10.45 13.17 -3.77
N SER A 213 10.50 12.17 -2.89
CA SER A 213 10.21 12.39 -1.47
C SER A 213 11.16 13.45 -0.90
N GLN A 214 10.63 14.29 -0.01
CA GLN A 214 11.42 15.29 0.72
C GLN A 214 12.27 14.67 1.84
N GLY A 215 12.13 13.37 2.10
CA GLY A 215 12.88 12.65 3.13
C GLY A 215 13.35 11.28 2.68
N LYS A 216 14.08 10.60 3.57
CA LYS A 216 14.46 9.20 3.40
C LYS A 216 13.30 8.30 3.80
N ARG A 217 13.09 7.18 3.11
CA ARG A 217 12.10 6.19 3.54
C ARG A 217 12.58 5.43 4.76
N ILE A 218 11.70 5.18 5.72
CA ILE A 218 12.09 4.56 6.99
C ILE A 218 12.71 3.18 6.78
N MET A 219 12.14 2.37 5.88
CA MET A 219 12.65 1.03 5.65
C MET A 219 14.03 1.04 4.97
N GLU A 220 14.35 2.04 4.14
CA GLU A 220 15.70 2.23 3.60
C GLU A 220 16.73 2.44 4.72
N LEU A 221 16.39 3.25 5.71
CA LEU A 221 17.22 3.51 6.90
C LEU A 221 17.37 2.29 7.80
N VAL A 222 16.33 1.46 7.90
CA VAL A 222 16.40 0.19 8.63
C VAL A 222 17.37 -0.76 7.94
N ALA A 223 17.30 -0.88 6.61
CA ALA A 223 18.18 -1.79 5.87
C ALA A 223 19.65 -1.35 5.84
N THR A 224 19.94 -0.05 5.99
CA THR A 224 21.32 0.43 6.17
C THR A 224 21.81 0.33 7.63
N GLY A 225 20.91 0.01 8.57
CA GLY A 225 21.19 -0.04 10.01
C GLY A 225 21.27 1.33 10.68
N GLU A 226 20.84 2.40 10.00
CA GLU A 226 20.72 3.76 10.57
C GLU A 226 19.57 3.86 11.60
N ILE A 227 18.52 3.07 11.40
CA ILE A 227 17.38 2.86 12.31
C ILE A 227 17.29 1.37 12.64
N SER A 228 16.93 1.02 13.87
CA SER A 228 16.74 -0.38 14.25
C SER A 228 15.37 -0.91 13.79
N GLU A 229 15.29 -2.22 13.58
CA GLU A 229 14.04 -2.91 13.20
C GLU A 229 12.95 -2.68 14.25
N GLU A 230 13.34 -2.66 15.52
CA GLU A 230 12.44 -2.43 16.66
C GLU A 230 11.87 -1.01 16.66
N ALA A 231 12.70 0.01 16.42
CA ALA A 231 12.25 1.40 16.42
C ALA A 231 11.31 1.69 15.22
N ALA A 232 11.58 1.07 14.07
CA ALA A 232 10.68 1.17 12.92
C ALA A 232 9.35 0.47 13.16
N ARG A 233 9.36 -0.72 13.78
CA ARG A 233 8.13 -1.43 14.13
C ARG A 233 7.34 -0.70 15.23
N GLU A 234 8.00 -0.07 16.19
CA GLU A 234 7.35 0.79 17.20
C GLU A 234 6.63 1.97 16.56
N ALA A 235 7.29 2.72 15.67
CA ALA A 235 6.65 3.82 14.93
C ALA A 235 5.48 3.36 14.05
N TYR A 236 5.60 2.20 13.41
CA TYR A 236 4.49 1.57 12.66
C TYR A 236 3.31 1.21 13.59
N ARG A 237 3.58 0.66 14.77
CA ARG A 237 2.56 0.28 15.75
C ARG A 237 1.83 1.51 16.31
N GLU A 238 2.54 2.59 16.61
CA GLU A 238 1.93 3.88 16.97
C GLU A 238 1.06 4.45 15.84
N THR A 239 1.51 4.32 14.58
CA THR A 239 0.71 4.71 13.41
C THR A 239 -0.58 3.88 13.30
N LEU A 240 -0.48 2.58 13.58
CA LEU A 240 -1.63 1.68 13.60
C LEU A 240 -2.62 2.04 14.70
N GLU A 241 -2.15 2.40 15.90
CA GLU A 241 -3.01 2.91 16.98
C GLU A 241 -3.78 4.16 16.54
N ILE A 242 -3.08 5.13 15.94
CA ILE A 242 -3.68 6.39 15.46
C ILE A 242 -4.78 6.13 14.42
N VAL A 243 -4.52 5.30 13.40
CA VAL A 243 -5.55 5.03 12.38
C VAL A 243 -6.72 4.22 12.95
N LEU A 244 -6.50 3.38 13.97
CA LEU A 244 -7.59 2.65 14.63
C LEU A 244 -8.52 3.57 15.43
N GLU A 245 -8.04 4.70 15.96
CA GLU A 245 -8.90 5.73 16.56
C GLU A 245 -9.82 6.38 15.52
N ASP A 246 -9.29 6.64 14.32
CA ASP A 246 -10.06 7.15 13.18
C ASP A 246 -11.06 6.11 12.64
N VAL A 247 -10.67 4.84 12.58
CA VAL A 247 -11.59 3.73 12.26
C VAL A 247 -12.70 3.61 13.29
N ASP A 248 -12.42 3.73 14.59
CA ASP A 248 -13.46 3.74 15.63
C ASP A 248 -14.42 4.94 15.47
N THR A 249 -13.89 6.09 15.05
CA THR A 249 -14.70 7.26 14.69
C THR A 249 -15.60 6.97 13.49
N LEU A 250 -15.09 6.34 12.44
CA LEU A 250 -15.90 5.90 11.29
C LEU A 250 -17.01 4.93 11.75
N LEU A 251 -16.67 3.91 12.55
CA LEU A 251 -17.61 2.90 13.06
C LEU A 251 -18.76 3.52 13.88
N LYS A 252 -18.53 4.63 14.59
CA LYS A 252 -19.57 5.37 15.32
C LYS A 252 -20.62 6.02 14.40
N ASN A 253 -20.26 6.29 13.16
CA ASN A 253 -21.10 7.02 12.20
C ASN A 253 -21.73 6.13 11.12
N ILE A 254 -21.37 4.84 11.06
CA ILE A 254 -21.88 3.91 10.04
C ILE A 254 -22.59 2.71 10.66
N ALA A 255 -23.39 2.03 9.83
CA ALA A 255 -24.13 0.83 10.17
C ALA A 255 -23.98 -0.24 9.06
N GLY A 256 -24.31 -1.48 9.40
CA GLY A 256 -24.17 -2.66 8.54
C GLY A 256 -23.06 -3.59 9.04
N LYS A 257 -22.73 -4.57 8.19
CA LYS A 257 -21.61 -5.48 8.40
C LYS A 257 -20.32 -4.85 7.90
N VAL A 258 -19.47 -4.43 8.84
CA VAL A 258 -18.18 -3.81 8.54
C VAL A 258 -17.09 -4.86 8.67
N VAL A 259 -16.20 -4.93 7.68
CA VAL A 259 -14.98 -5.73 7.75
C VAL A 259 -13.79 -4.78 7.81
N ILE A 260 -12.92 -4.94 8.80
CA ILE A 260 -11.63 -4.26 8.85
C ILE A 260 -10.55 -5.27 8.45
N SER A 261 -9.81 -4.92 7.42
CA SER A 261 -8.79 -5.76 6.79
C SER A 261 -7.65 -4.90 6.25
N SER A 262 -6.82 -5.50 5.40
CA SER A 262 -5.66 -4.88 4.80
C SER A 262 -5.46 -5.39 3.39
N ASP A 263 -4.88 -4.56 2.54
CA ASP A 263 -4.50 -4.92 1.19
C ASP A 263 -3.25 -5.82 1.17
N HIS A 264 -2.31 -5.64 2.09
CA HIS A 264 -1.14 -6.49 2.36
C HIS A 264 -0.51 -6.14 3.72
N GLY A 265 0.50 -6.87 4.18
CA GLY A 265 1.29 -6.50 5.36
C GLY A 265 2.65 -5.86 5.02
N GLU A 266 3.57 -5.86 5.98
CA GLU A 266 4.87 -5.17 5.90
C GLU A 266 6.02 -6.06 6.42
N MET A 267 7.22 -5.97 5.82
CA MET A 267 8.42 -6.63 6.34
C MET A 267 9.30 -5.66 7.12
N PHE A 268 9.79 -6.10 8.29
CA PHE A 268 10.67 -5.32 9.18
C PHE A 268 12.09 -5.89 9.27
N GLY A 269 12.43 -6.88 8.44
CA GLY A 269 13.75 -7.54 8.46
C GLY A 269 13.68 -9.04 8.63
N GLU A 270 12.50 -9.65 8.51
CA GLU A 270 12.35 -11.09 8.59
C GLU A 270 13.06 -11.80 7.44
N ARG A 271 13.49 -13.03 7.71
CA ARG A 271 14.14 -13.91 6.74
C ARG A 271 13.34 -15.21 6.59
N PRO A 272 12.16 -15.16 5.95
CA PRO A 272 11.27 -16.33 5.85
C PRO A 272 11.83 -17.43 4.95
N TYR A 273 12.79 -17.11 4.09
CA TYR A 273 13.35 -18.02 3.10
C TYR A 273 14.86 -18.18 3.25
N LEU A 274 15.31 -19.44 3.30
CA LEU A 274 16.71 -19.80 3.61
C LEU A 274 17.74 -19.11 2.71
N LEU A 275 17.47 -19.05 1.40
CA LEU A 275 18.40 -18.52 0.40
C LEU A 275 18.19 -17.04 0.08
N LEU A 276 17.20 -16.39 0.70
CA LEU A 276 17.02 -14.95 0.64
C LEU A 276 17.60 -14.31 1.91
N GLY A 277 18.11 -13.08 1.77
CA GLY A 277 18.48 -12.24 2.92
C GLY A 277 17.26 -11.75 3.68
N LYS A 278 17.49 -10.84 4.64
CA LYS A 278 16.41 -10.12 5.30
C LYS A 278 15.60 -9.34 4.27
N LEU A 279 14.28 -9.41 4.39
CA LEU A 279 13.35 -8.66 3.58
C LEU A 279 12.85 -7.46 4.39
N TYR A 280 12.74 -6.33 3.73
CA TYR A 280 12.19 -5.10 4.28
C TYR A 280 11.15 -4.60 3.29
N GLU A 281 10.19 -3.83 3.80
CA GLU A 281 9.09 -3.31 3.00
C GLU A 281 8.27 -4.45 2.34
N HIS A 282 7.48 -4.14 1.34
CA HIS A 282 6.57 -5.09 0.70
C HIS A 282 6.76 -5.16 -0.83
N TYR A 283 7.17 -4.05 -1.46
CA TYR A 283 7.21 -3.94 -2.91
C TYR A 283 8.13 -4.97 -3.58
N ARG A 284 7.54 -5.76 -4.48
CA ARG A 284 8.17 -6.81 -5.30
C ARG A 284 8.78 -7.99 -4.53
N ASN A 285 8.60 -8.06 -3.21
CA ASN A 285 9.02 -9.19 -2.39
C ASN A 285 8.29 -10.49 -2.81
N PRO A 286 8.86 -11.68 -2.48
CA PRO A 286 8.09 -12.91 -2.52
C PRO A 286 6.87 -12.82 -1.59
N LYS A 287 5.85 -13.63 -1.83
CA LYS A 287 4.75 -13.82 -0.86
C LYS A 287 5.34 -14.33 0.44
N THR A 288 4.93 -13.77 1.57
CA THR A 288 5.31 -14.22 2.92
C THR A 288 4.07 -14.22 3.80
N VAL A 289 4.16 -14.79 5.01
CA VAL A 289 3.02 -14.72 5.94
C VAL A 289 2.82 -13.26 6.36
N GLU A 290 3.90 -12.55 6.62
CA GLU A 290 3.94 -11.16 7.05
C GLU A 290 3.34 -10.23 5.99
N LEU A 291 3.52 -10.51 4.69
CA LEU A 291 2.96 -9.69 3.60
C LEU A 291 1.55 -10.08 3.17
N CYS A 292 1.20 -11.37 3.26
CA CYS A 292 -0.07 -11.84 2.67
C CYS A 292 -1.12 -12.22 3.71
N LYS A 293 -0.76 -12.51 4.97
CA LYS A 293 -1.75 -12.82 6.02
C LYS A 293 -2.23 -11.52 6.64
N VAL A 294 -3.45 -11.13 6.28
CA VAL A 294 -4.07 -9.85 6.66
C VAL A 294 -5.18 -10.06 7.69
N PRO A 295 -5.45 -9.07 8.56
CA PRO A 295 -6.57 -9.13 9.49
C PRO A 295 -7.90 -9.25 8.75
N TRP A 296 -8.86 -9.90 9.40
CA TRP A 296 -10.24 -9.95 8.94
C TRP A 296 -11.15 -9.87 10.15
N LEU A 297 -11.36 -8.64 10.62
CA LEU A 297 -12.20 -8.33 11.77
C LEU A 297 -13.61 -8.00 11.30
N ILE A 298 -14.58 -8.80 11.70
CA ILE A 298 -16.01 -8.54 11.42
C ILE A 298 -16.61 -7.77 12.59
N VAL A 299 -17.20 -6.61 12.28
CA VAL A 299 -17.91 -5.75 13.23
C VAL A 299 -19.32 -5.53 12.73
N GLU A 300 -20.31 -5.93 13.54
CA GLU A 300 -21.72 -5.66 13.25
C GLU A 300 -22.13 -4.33 13.86
N ARG A 301 -22.62 -3.39 13.04
CA ARG A 301 -23.03 -2.05 13.48
C ARG A 301 -24.51 -1.81 13.19
N GLY A 302 -25.28 -1.47 14.21
CA GLY A 302 -26.73 -1.28 14.08
C GLY A 302 -27.49 -2.59 13.81
N SER A 303 -28.79 -2.49 13.52
CA SER A 303 -29.68 -3.66 13.39
C SER A 303 -30.04 -4.04 11.96
N LYS A 304 -29.64 -3.25 10.95
CA LYS A 304 -30.01 -3.47 9.54
C LYS A 304 -28.79 -3.35 8.62
N ARG A 305 -28.67 -4.35 7.73
CA ARG A 305 -27.75 -4.35 6.58
C ARG A 305 -28.19 -3.33 5.53
N ARG A 306 -27.26 -2.93 4.66
CA ARG A 306 -27.55 -2.06 3.51
C ARG A 306 -28.34 -2.82 2.44
N ASN A 307 -29.26 -2.16 1.74
CA ASN A 307 -29.95 -2.75 0.58
C ASN A 307 -29.18 -2.40 -0.69
N ILE A 308 -28.32 -3.32 -1.13
CA ILE A 308 -27.39 -3.08 -2.23
C ILE A 308 -28.09 -3.15 -3.58
N THR A 309 -27.85 -2.16 -4.43
CA THR A 309 -28.44 -2.07 -5.79
C THR A 309 -27.35 -1.87 -6.83
N VAL A 310 -27.48 -2.59 -7.94
CA VAL A 310 -26.65 -2.42 -9.14
C VAL A 310 -27.41 -1.44 -10.04
N GLU A 311 -26.95 -0.20 -10.11
CA GLU A 311 -27.49 0.81 -11.01
C GLU A 311 -26.35 1.30 -11.91
N SER A 312 -26.62 1.46 -13.20
CA SER A 312 -25.66 2.05 -14.13
C SER A 312 -25.35 3.49 -13.72
N ARG A 313 -24.07 3.84 -13.76
CA ARG A 313 -23.50 5.15 -13.41
C ARG A 313 -24.42 6.34 -13.74
N THR A 314 -24.78 7.13 -12.73
CA THR A 314 -25.12 8.55 -12.91
C THR A 314 -23.84 9.30 -13.31
N GLU A 315 -23.92 10.15 -14.33
CA GLU A 315 -22.79 10.87 -14.95
C GLU A 315 -21.65 11.21 -13.97
N ALA A 316 -20.42 10.84 -14.36
CA ALA A 316 -19.18 10.95 -13.59
C ALA A 316 -19.08 12.24 -12.75
N THR A 317 -19.13 12.12 -11.43
CA THR A 317 -18.56 13.13 -10.53
C THR A 317 -17.04 13.00 -10.61
N SER A 318 -16.41 13.83 -11.45
CA SER A 318 -14.96 13.95 -11.71
C SER A 318 -14.25 12.72 -12.30
N ALA A 319 -13.50 12.93 -13.38
CA ALA A 319 -12.53 11.95 -13.86
C ALA A 319 -11.37 11.87 -12.86
N ILE A 320 -10.82 10.67 -12.62
CA ILE A 320 -9.61 10.50 -11.81
C ILE A 320 -8.48 11.34 -12.45
N ASP A 321 -7.97 12.35 -11.75
CA ASP A 321 -6.81 13.10 -12.22
C ASP A 321 -5.55 12.24 -12.07
N THR A 322 -5.16 11.59 -13.16
CA THR A 322 -4.01 10.68 -13.17
C THR A 322 -2.66 11.39 -13.05
N SER A 323 -2.59 12.72 -13.26
CA SER A 323 -1.31 13.45 -13.32
C SER A 323 -0.65 13.58 -11.95
N GLU A 324 -1.42 13.96 -10.92
CA GLU A 324 -0.95 14.04 -9.52
C GLU A 324 -0.56 12.63 -9.00
N LEU A 325 -1.32 11.59 -9.38
CA LEU A 325 -1.05 10.21 -8.97
C LEU A 325 0.27 9.65 -9.53
N GLU A 326 0.65 10.06 -10.75
CA GLU A 326 1.91 9.62 -11.35
C GLU A 326 3.15 10.18 -10.65
N GLU A 327 3.09 11.43 -10.21
CA GLU A 327 4.19 12.08 -9.49
C GLU A 327 4.33 11.49 -8.09
N GLN A 328 3.21 11.29 -7.39
CA GLN A 328 3.20 10.65 -6.07
C GLN A 328 3.82 9.25 -6.10
N LEU A 329 3.47 8.42 -7.08
CA LEU A 329 4.02 7.07 -7.20
C LEU A 329 5.49 7.04 -7.59
N GLU A 330 5.96 8.04 -8.36
CA GLU A 330 7.39 8.21 -8.61
C GLU A 330 8.13 8.51 -7.31
N ALA A 331 7.58 9.41 -6.49
CA ALA A 331 8.16 9.76 -5.19
C ALA A 331 8.08 8.63 -4.15
N LEU A 332 7.08 7.75 -4.22
CA LEU A 332 7.01 6.51 -3.42
C LEU A 332 8.01 5.42 -3.90
N GLY A 333 8.70 5.65 -5.02
CA GLY A 333 9.67 4.69 -5.55
C GLY A 333 9.06 3.57 -6.41
N TYR A 334 7.80 3.71 -6.82
CA TYR A 334 7.06 2.69 -7.59
C TYR A 334 7.15 2.83 -9.11
N LYS A 335 7.96 3.77 -9.62
CA LYS A 335 8.22 3.97 -11.05
C LYS A 335 9.54 3.31 -11.47
N ASN A 336 9.50 2.45 -12.49
CA ASN A 336 10.70 1.91 -13.16
C ASN A 336 10.98 2.68 -14.44
#